data_AF-A0A7X3Y9N2-F1
#
_entry.id   AF-A0A7X3Y9N2-F1
#
_cell.length_a   1.000
_cell.length_b   1.000
_cell.length_c   1.000
_cell.angle_alpha   90.00
_cell.angle_beta   90.00
_cell.angle_gamma   90.00
#
_symmetry.space_group_name_H-M   'P 1'
#
loop_
_entity.id
_entity.type
_entity.pdbx_description
1 polymer ?
#
loop_
_entity_poly.entity_id
_entity_poly.type
_entity_poly.pdbx_seq_one_letter_code
_entity_poly.pdbx_strand_id
1 'polypeptide(L)' 'MFLRESGHYKTSYRADMALFPHPAVRRTVWVALFLLFVPVPLFGGEHLLAVLTLNAINLVGALGLTILLGYAGQISL' A
#
# COMPACT_ATOMS: atom_id res chain seq x y z
N MET A 1 -1.68 6.66 -17.42
CA MET A 1 -3.12 6.61 -17.09
C MET A 1 -3.77 5.56 -17.99
N PHE A 2 -3.64 4.27 -17.64
CA PHE A 2 -4.34 3.21 -18.36
C PHE A 2 -5.80 3.22 -17.90
N LEU A 3 -6.66 3.87 -18.67
CA LEU A 3 -8.12 3.89 -18.49
C LEU A 3 -8.66 2.47 -18.64
N ARG A 4 -8.75 1.74 -17.53
CA ARG A 4 -9.27 0.36 -17.50
C ARG A 4 -10.48 0.24 -16.57
N GLU A 5 -11.15 1.35 -16.32
CA GLU A 5 -12.34 1.43 -15.47
C GLU A 5 -13.62 1.05 -16.23
N SER A 6 -13.60 1.10 -17.56
CA SER A 6 -14.72 0.68 -18.41
C SER A 6 -15.02 -0.81 -18.21
N GLY A 7 -16.24 -1.13 -17.76
CA GLY A 7 -16.73 -2.52 -17.62
C GLY A 7 -16.64 -3.12 -16.21
N HIS A 8 -16.18 -2.38 -15.20
CA HIS A 8 -16.26 -2.80 -13.79
C HIS A 8 -17.45 -2.14 -13.10
N TYR A 9 -18.61 -2.77 -13.20
CA TYR A 9 -19.81 -2.32 -12.51
C TYR A 9 -19.81 -2.84 -11.07
N LYS A 10 -19.86 -1.92 -10.10
CA LYS A 10 -20.00 -2.24 -8.68
C LYS A 10 -21.48 -2.47 -8.39
N THR A 11 -21.86 -3.70 -8.03
CA THR A 11 -23.27 -4.09 -7.79
C THR A 11 -23.70 -3.97 -6.33
N SER A 12 -22.76 -3.72 -5.41
CA SER A 12 -23.05 -3.63 -3.98
C SER A 12 -22.19 -2.58 -3.28
N TYR A 13 -22.78 -1.94 -2.27
CA TYR A 13 -22.10 -0.92 -1.45
C TYR A 13 -20.84 -1.44 -0.75
N ARG A 14 -20.87 -2.71 -0.30
CA ARG A 14 -19.70 -3.38 0.29
C ARG A 14 -18.54 -3.53 -0.70
N ALA A 15 -18.82 -3.68 -1.99
CA ALA A 15 -17.78 -3.77 -3.01
C ALA A 15 -17.15 -2.40 -3.31
N ASP A 16 -17.86 -1.31 -3.00
CA ASP A 16 -17.36 0.06 -3.16
C ASP A 16 -16.46 0.48 -1.98
N MET A 17 -16.74 -0.03 -0.78
CA MET A 17 -15.91 0.15 0.42
C MET A 17 -14.59 -0.63 0.42
N ALA A 18 -14.29 -1.38 -0.64
CA ALA A 18 -13.05 -2.15 -0.72
C ALA A 18 -11.84 -1.22 -0.90
N LEU A 19 -10.76 -1.47 -0.16
CA LEU A 19 -9.51 -0.70 -0.24
C LEU A 19 -8.94 -0.66 -1.68
N PHE A 20 -9.10 -1.76 -2.44
CA PHE A 20 -8.71 -1.86 -3.84
C PHE A 20 -9.87 -2.43 -4.67
N PRO A 21 -10.78 -1.57 -5.18
CA PRO A 21 -11.96 -2.03 -5.91
C PRO A 21 -11.60 -2.66 -7.27
N HIS A 22 -10.47 -2.25 -7.87
CA HIS A 22 -10.03 -2.79 -9.15
C HIS A 22 -9.18 -4.06 -8.97
N PRO A 23 -9.56 -5.21 -9.58
CA PRO A 23 -8.88 -6.48 -9.35
C PRO A 23 -7.44 -6.51 -9.88
N ALA A 24 -7.11 -5.73 -10.92
CA ALA A 24 -5.72 -5.64 -11.38
C ALA A 24 -4.84 -4.90 -10.36
N VAL A 25 -5.36 -3.86 -9.69
CA VAL A 25 -4.62 -3.14 -8.65
C VAL A 25 -4.36 -4.08 -7.48
N ARG A 26 -5.38 -4.86 -7.08
CA ARG A 26 -5.23 -5.90 -6.06
C ARG A 26 -4.11 -6.89 -6.42
N ARG A 27 -4.05 -7.38 -7.65
CA ARG A 27 -2.98 -8.29 -8.10
C ARG A 27 -1.61 -7.62 -8.09
N THR A 28 -1.51 -6.38 -8.55
CA THR A 28 -0.25 -5.63 -8.55
C THR A 28 0.28 -5.43 -7.13
N VAL A 29 -0.59 -5.10 -6.18
CA VAL A 29 -0.22 -4.97 -4.75
C VAL A 29 0.31 -6.30 -4.20
N TRP A 30 -0.35 -7.42 -4.49
CA TRP A 30 0.14 -8.74 -4.06
C TRP A 30 1.49 -9.10 -4.67
N VAL A 31 1.70 -8.80 -5.96
CA VAL A 31 2.99 -9.03 -6.62
C VAL A 31 4.09 -8.15 -6.02
N ALA A 32 3.80 -6.87 -5.75
CA ALA A 32 4.75 -5.97 -5.10
C ALA A 32 5.10 -6.44 -3.68
N LEU A 33 4.12 -6.89 -2.90
CA LEU A 33 4.34 -7.42 -1.56
C LEU A 33 5.20 -8.68 -1.59
N PHE A 34 4.92 -9.60 -2.52
CA PHE A 34 5.70 -10.81 -2.72
C PHE A 34 7.15 -10.48 -3.10
N LEU A 35 7.35 -9.54 -4.03
CA LEU A 35 8.67 -9.10 -4.46
C LEU A 35 9.43 -8.41 -3.30
N LEU A 36 8.74 -7.70 -2.42
CA LEU A 36 9.38 -7.02 -1.28
C LEU A 36 9.74 -7.97 -0.14
N PHE A 37 8.95 -9.03 0.11
CA PHE A 37 9.13 -9.90 1.27
C PHE A 37 9.83 -11.23 0.96
N VAL A 38 9.94 -11.64 -0.30
CA VAL A 38 10.56 -12.93 -0.66
C VAL A 38 11.97 -12.77 -1.22
N PRO A 39 12.20 -12.14 -2.39
CA PRO A 39 13.55 -12.05 -2.95
C PRO A 39 14.43 -11.03 -2.22
N VAL A 40 13.88 -9.93 -1.70
CA VAL A 40 14.68 -8.92 -0.99
C VAL A 40 15.40 -9.47 0.24
N PRO A 41 14.79 -10.24 1.16
CA PRO A 41 15.54 -10.85 2.27
C PRO A 41 16.47 -11.99 1.83
N LEU A 42 16.16 -12.70 0.73
CA LEU A 42 16.98 -13.81 0.25
C LEU A 42 18.23 -13.37 -0.51
N PHE A 43 18.17 -12.23 -1.20
CA PHE A 43 19.24 -11.72 -2.06
C PHE A 43 19.82 -10.37 -1.61
N GLY A 44 19.18 -9.70 -0.64
CA GLY A 44 19.63 -8.41 -0.12
C GLY A 44 20.82 -8.55 0.82
N GLY A 45 21.91 -7.82 0.54
CA GLY A 45 23.04 -7.73 1.46
C GLY A 45 22.71 -6.94 2.74
N GLU A 46 23.55 -7.07 3.77
CA GLU A 46 23.34 -6.49 5.11
C GLU A 46 22.97 -5.00 5.08
N HIS A 47 23.67 -4.20 4.26
CA HIS A 47 23.40 -2.77 4.13
C HIS A 47 22.00 -2.47 3.60
N LEU A 48 21.55 -3.22 2.59
CA LEU A 48 20.25 -3.02 1.96
C LEU A 48 19.12 -3.39 2.92
N LEU A 49 19.28 -4.49 3.65
CA LEU A 49 18.33 -4.94 4.68
C LEU A 49 18.25 -3.96 5.85
N ALA A 50 19.39 -3.42 6.30
CA ALA A 50 19.42 -2.43 7.37
C ALA A 50 18.69 -1.15 6.99
N VAL A 51 18.97 -0.61 5.80
CA VAL A 51 18.31 0.60 5.30
C VAL A 51 16.80 0.38 5.10
N LEU A 52 16.40 -0.76 4.52
CA LEU A 52 14.98 -1.08 4.34
C LEU A 52 14.23 -1.22 5.67
N THR A 53 14.85 -1.85 6.66
CA THR A 53 14.25 -2.02 8.00
C THR A 53 14.04 -0.67 8.68
N LEU A 54 15.05 0.21 8.65
CA LEU A 54 14.94 1.58 9.18
C LEU A 54 13.85 2.38 8.46
N ASN A 55 13.78 2.30 7.13
CA ASN A 55 12.72 2.95 6.36
C ASN A 55 11.33 2.41 6.71
N ALA A 56 11.19 1.10 6.91
CA ALA A 56 9.91 0.49 7.30
C ALA A 56 9.42 1.02 8.65
N ILE A 57 10.32 1.17 9.63
CA ILE A 57 9.99 1.77 10.94
C ILE A 57 9.54 3.22 10.77
N ASN A 58 10.28 4.01 9.99
CA ASN A 58 9.92 5.40 9.73
C ASN A 58 8.56 5.54 9.01
N LEU A 59 8.25 4.62 8.09
CA LEU A 59 6.98 4.58 7.38
C LEU A 59 5.81 4.36 8.35
N VAL A 60 5.95 3.44 9.31
CA VAL A 60 4.92 3.20 10.34
C VAL A 60 4.71 4.46 11.19
N GLY A 61 5.80 5.14 11.57
CA GLY A 61 5.73 6.41 12.30
C GLY A 61 5.01 7.50 11.50
N ALA A 62 5.36 7.66 10.22
CA ALA A 62 4.73 8.63 9.33
C ALA A 62 3.23 8.36 9.16
N LEU A 63 2.82 7.10 8.95
CA LEU A 63 1.42 6.72 8.85
C LEU A 63 0.64 7.01 10.14
N GLY A 64 1.23 6.70 11.30
CA GLY A 64 0.63 7.01 12.60
C GLY A 64 0.43 8.51 12.80
N LEU A 65 1.41 9.33 12.40
CA LEU A 65 1.30 10.79 12.43
C LEU A 65 0.20 11.28 11.49
N THR A 66 0.09 10.77 10.26
CA THR A 66 -0.96 11.16 9.31
C THR A 66 -2.36 10.87 9.86
N ILE A 67 -2.56 9.72 10.51
CA ILE A 67 -3.85 9.38 11.13
C ILE A 67 -4.18 10.37 12.25
N LEU A 68 -3.24 10.63 13.16
CA LEU A 68 -3.45 11.57 14.27
C LEU A 68 -3.74 12.99 13.77
N LEU A 69 -3.04 13.42 12.73
CA LEU A 69 -3.17 14.72 12.10
C LEU A 69 -4.53 14.88 11.40
N GLY A 70 -5.01 13.81 10.76
CA GLY A 70 -6.37 13.73 10.21
C GLY A 70 -7.44 13.80 11.29
N TYR A 71 -7.26 13.10 12.43
CA TYR A 71 -8.17 13.21 13.57
C TYR A 71 -8.18 14.61 14.22
N ALA A 72 -7.03 15.28 14.22
CA ALA A 72 -6.91 16.66 14.69
C ALA A 72 -7.47 17.70 13.68
N GLY A 73 -7.95 17.26 12.51
CA GLY A 73 -8.49 18.12 11.46
C GLY A 73 -7.45 18.98 10.73
N GLN A 74 -6.15 18.68 10.90
CA GLN A 74 -5.05 19.44 10.28
C GLN A 74 -4.80 19.02 8.82
N ILE A 75 -5.24 17.82 8.42
CA ILE A 75 -5.28 17.37 7.04
C ILE A 75 -6.70 16.89 6.72
N SER A 76 -7.37 17.55 5.78
CA SER A 76 -8.61 17.04 5.18
C SER A 76 -8.24 15.90 4.24
N LEU A 77 -8.56 14.66 4.62
CA LEU A 77 -8.43 13.47 3.79
C LEU A 77 -9.60 13.36 2.80
#